data_AF-A0A836IJF5-F1
#
_entry.id   AF-A0A836IJF5-F1
#
_cell.length_a   1.000
_cell.length_b   1.000
_cell.length_c   1.000
_cell.angle_alpha   90.00
_cell.angle_beta   90.00
_cell.angle_gamma   90.00
#
_symmetry.space_group_name_H-M   'P 1'
#
loop_
_entity.id
_entity.type
_entity.pdbx_description
1 polymer ?
#
loop_
_entity_poly.entity_id
_entity_poly.type
_entity_poly.pdbx_seq_one_letter_code
_entity_poly.pdbx_strand_id
1 'polypeptide(L)'
;MSSIAAKQVHRQQLLLPRLALPAGRIVSLEEGRRLAKLVQNEEDRLHSEATHLLGQAESSPVLLEESVSKRILLLRQKQNKKANVKAAVAYANRMHRKSAVQAEDATKMRQAASRVLRPSSSVGSAGLKQRRQRAEQTKKQRQPKQGGKRH
;
A
#
# COMPACT_ATOMS: atom_id res chain seq x y z
N MET A 1 -21.59 -30.80 74.81
CA MET A 1 -21.68 -32.06 74.06
C MET A 1 -21.28 -31.84 72.59
N SER A 2 -19.99 -31.60 72.32
CA SER A 2 -19.41 -31.74 70.97
C SER A 2 -19.28 -33.23 70.64
N SER A 3 -20.46 -33.78 70.39
CA SER A 3 -20.85 -34.98 69.67
C SER A 3 -19.77 -36.02 69.35
N ILE A 4 -19.99 -37.23 69.83
CA ILE A 4 -19.31 -38.47 69.41
C ILE A 4 -19.18 -38.57 67.87
N ALA A 5 -20.14 -38.02 67.13
CA ALA A 5 -20.10 -37.98 65.67
C ALA A 5 -18.89 -37.20 65.14
N ALA A 6 -18.48 -36.11 65.77
CA ALA A 6 -17.28 -35.36 65.37
C ALA A 6 -16.00 -36.21 65.53
N LYS A 7 -15.92 -37.00 66.61
CA LYS A 7 -14.80 -37.94 66.85
C LYS A 7 -14.81 -39.10 65.86
N GLN A 8 -15.99 -39.59 65.47
CA GLN A 8 -16.13 -40.62 64.44
C GLN A 8 -15.77 -40.10 63.04
N VAL A 9 -16.23 -38.91 62.67
CA VAL A 9 -15.87 -38.26 61.40
C VAL A 9 -14.36 -38.03 61.32
N HIS A 10 -13.73 -37.57 62.39
CA HIS A 10 -12.28 -37.38 62.41
C HIS A 10 -11.52 -38.72 62.25
N ARG A 11 -11.97 -39.78 62.91
CA ARG A 11 -11.41 -41.13 62.75
C ARG A 11 -11.55 -41.63 61.30
N GLN A 12 -12.71 -41.42 60.69
CA GLN A 12 -12.93 -41.78 59.28
C GLN A 12 -12.04 -40.97 58.33
N GLN A 13 -11.85 -39.68 58.59
CA GLN A 13 -10.96 -38.83 57.80
C GLN A 13 -9.49 -39.27 57.84
N LEU A 14 -9.03 -39.85 58.95
CA LEU A 14 -7.67 -40.37 59.10
C LEU A 14 -7.46 -41.71 58.37
N LEU A 15 -8.53 -42.49 58.17
CA LEU A 15 -8.50 -43.76 57.45
C LEU A 15 -8.50 -43.57 55.92
N LEU A 16 -8.80 -42.36 55.43
CA LEU A 16 -8.77 -42.07 54.00
C LEU A 16 -7.33 -42.12 53.47
N PRO A 17 -7.12 -42.67 52.27
CA PRO A 17 -5.81 -42.73 51.64
C PRO A 17 -5.30 -41.31 51.32
N ARG A 18 -4.06 -41.05 51.73
CA ARG A 18 -3.38 -39.76 51.63
C ARG A 18 -2.01 -39.95 50.99
N LEU A 19 -1.58 -38.94 50.22
CA LEU A 19 -0.25 -38.87 49.64
C LEU A 19 0.56 -37.79 50.35
N ALA A 20 1.82 -38.11 50.67
CA ALA A 20 2.79 -37.12 51.10
C ALA A 20 3.47 -36.52 49.86
N LEU A 21 3.32 -35.21 49.69
CA LEU A 21 4.03 -34.47 48.66
C LEU A 21 5.47 -34.17 49.11
N PRO A 22 6.41 -33.97 48.17
CA PRO A 22 7.82 -33.67 48.46
C PRO A 22 8.03 -32.45 49.37
N ALA A 23 7.09 -31.51 49.37
CA ALA A 23 7.10 -30.33 50.23
C ALA A 23 6.63 -30.60 51.69
N GLY A 24 6.50 -31.86 52.10
CA GLY A 24 6.03 -32.26 53.43
C GLY A 24 4.53 -32.10 53.66
N ARG A 25 3.77 -31.72 52.62
CA ARG A 25 2.31 -31.57 52.70
C ARG A 25 1.63 -32.92 52.49
N ILE A 26 0.71 -33.28 53.39
CA ILE A 26 -0.14 -34.46 53.24
C ILE A 26 -1.47 -34.01 52.63
N VAL A 27 -1.82 -34.58 51.49
CA VAL A 27 -3.06 -34.29 50.75
C VAL A 27 -3.85 -35.57 50.54
N SER A 28 -5.17 -35.46 50.51
CA SER A 28 -6.02 -36.59 50.13
C SER A 28 -5.83 -36.94 48.65
N LEU A 29 -6.10 -38.20 48.29
CA LEU A 29 -6.07 -38.61 46.87
C LEU A 29 -7.04 -37.81 46.00
N GLU A 30 -8.19 -37.43 46.55
CA GLU A 30 -9.19 -36.63 45.83
C GLU A 30 -8.69 -35.21 45.55
N GLU A 31 -8.07 -34.56 46.52
CA GLU A 31 -7.41 -33.26 46.32
C GLU A 31 -6.30 -33.37 45.28
N GLY A 32 -5.50 -34.44 45.33
CA GLY A 32 -4.47 -34.72 44.32
C GLY A 32 -5.05 -34.83 42.90
N ARG A 33 -6.15 -35.57 42.73
CA ARG A 33 -6.85 -35.68 41.45
C ARG A 33 -7.41 -34.35 40.96
N ARG A 34 -7.95 -33.53 41.86
CA ARG A 34 -8.46 -32.18 41.52
C ARG A 34 -7.34 -31.26 41.07
N LEU A 35 -6.21 -31.28 41.76
CA LEU A 35 -5.03 -30.47 41.40
C LEU A 35 -4.46 -30.91 40.05
N ALA A 36 -4.31 -32.21 39.82
CA ALA A 36 -3.85 -32.74 38.53
C ALA A 36 -4.76 -32.33 37.36
N LYS A 37 -6.09 -32.42 37.56
CA LYS A 37 -7.06 -31.98 36.56
C LYS A 37 -6.97 -30.47 36.28
N LEU A 38 -6.68 -29.67 37.29
CA LEU A 38 -6.55 -28.22 37.14
C LEU A 38 -5.32 -27.88 36.29
N VAL A 39 -4.17 -28.50 36.56
CA VAL A 39 -2.95 -28.35 35.76
C VAL A 39 -3.18 -28.77 34.31
N GLN A 40 -3.80 -29.93 34.09
CA GLN A 40 -4.06 -30.43 32.74
C GLN A 40 -4.97 -29.49 31.93
N ASN A 41 -6.00 -28.91 32.56
CA ASN A 41 -6.85 -27.92 31.91
C ASN A 41 -6.10 -26.61 31.56
N GLU A 42 -5.13 -26.21 32.38
CA GLU A 42 -4.28 -25.04 32.10
C GLU A 42 -3.32 -25.33 30.93
N GLU A 43 -2.73 -26.52 30.88
CA GLU A 43 -1.90 -26.96 29.74
C GLU A 43 -2.71 -27.00 28.45
N ASP A 44 -3.92 -27.58 28.48
CA ASP A 44 -4.82 -27.64 27.31
C ASP A 44 -5.20 -26.23 26.83
N ARG A 45 -5.45 -25.29 27.76
CA ARG A 45 -5.72 -23.89 27.42
C ARG A 45 -4.52 -23.22 26.77
N LEU A 46 -3.32 -23.40 27.31
CA LEU A 46 -2.10 -22.83 26.73
C LEU A 46 -1.82 -23.38 25.32
N HIS A 47 -2.07 -24.67 25.08
CA HIS A 47 -1.93 -25.27 23.75
C HIS A 47 -2.98 -24.72 22.77
N SER A 48 -4.22 -24.52 23.23
CA SER A 48 -5.28 -23.92 22.42
C SER A 48 -4.98 -22.45 22.08
N GLU A 49 -4.51 -21.66 23.05
CA GLU A 49 -4.13 -20.26 22.82
C GLU A 49 -2.93 -20.14 21.86
N ALA A 50 -1.91 -20.98 22.02
CA ALA A 50 -0.74 -21.00 21.13
C ALA A 50 -1.11 -21.36 19.68
N THR A 51 -2.04 -22.30 19.49
CA THR A 51 -2.55 -22.68 18.15
C THR A 51 -3.46 -21.60 17.54
N HIS A 52 -4.27 -20.90 18.36
CA HIS A 52 -5.08 -19.77 17.90
C HIS A 52 -4.25 -18.59 17.39
N LEU A 53 -3.10 -18.29 18.02
CA LEU A 53 -2.21 -17.21 17.56
C LEU A 53 -1.50 -17.55 16.24
N LEU A 54 -1.14 -18.83 16.03
CA LEU A 54 -0.60 -19.32 14.75
C LEU A 54 -1.63 -19.21 13.62
N GLY A 55 -2.91 -19.52 13.88
CA GLY A 55 -3.98 -19.42 12.89
C GLY A 55 -4.32 -17.98 12.45
N GLN A 56 -4.01 -16.96 13.26
CA GLN A 56 -4.20 -15.55 12.89
C GLN A 56 -3.03 -14.95 12.11
N ALA A 57 -1.83 -15.52 12.22
CA ALA A 57 -0.64 -15.05 11.51
C ALA A 57 -0.60 -15.48 10.03
N GLU A 58 -1.40 -16.47 9.63
CA GLU A 58 -1.58 -16.86 8.23
C GLU A 58 -2.61 -15.96 7.54
N SER A 59 -2.27 -14.68 7.39
CA SER A 59 -3.01 -13.80 6.47
C SER A 59 -2.97 -14.44 5.07
N SER A 60 -4.15 -14.74 4.51
CA SER A 60 -4.31 -15.50 3.27
C SER A 60 -3.34 -15.04 2.15
N PRO A 61 -2.55 -15.97 1.57
CA PRO A 61 -1.55 -15.65 0.54
C PRO A 61 -2.16 -15.01 -0.71
N VAL A 62 -3.47 -15.23 -0.94
CA VAL A 62 -4.22 -14.74 -2.10
C VAL A 62 -4.30 -13.20 -2.15
N LEU A 63 -4.35 -12.52 -0.99
CA LEU A 63 -4.40 -11.04 -0.95
C LEU A 63 -3.05 -10.40 -1.30
N LEU A 64 -1.94 -11.09 -0.98
CA LEU A 64 -0.60 -10.62 -1.32
C LEU A 64 -0.36 -10.73 -2.83
N GLU A 65 -0.84 -11.81 -3.47
CA GLU A 65 -0.72 -12.01 -4.92
C GLU A 65 -1.38 -10.88 -5.73
N GLU A 66 -2.56 -10.42 -5.34
CA GLU A 66 -3.24 -9.32 -6.04
C GLU A 66 -2.46 -8.00 -5.94
N SER A 67 -1.96 -7.68 -4.75
CA SER A 67 -1.24 -6.42 -4.50
C SER A 67 0.10 -6.38 -5.23
N VAL A 68 0.82 -7.49 -5.24
CA VAL A 68 2.10 -7.66 -5.94
C VAL A 68 1.87 -7.62 -7.46
N SER A 69 0.85 -8.30 -7.97
CA SER A 69 0.50 -8.30 -9.40
C SER A 69 0.13 -6.91 -9.91
N LYS A 70 -0.70 -6.16 -9.17
CA LYS A 70 -1.04 -4.76 -9.48
C LYS A 70 0.22 -3.88 -9.53
N ARG A 71 1.15 -4.07 -8.60
CA ARG A 71 2.42 -3.31 -8.55
C ARG A 71 3.36 -3.64 -9.70
N ILE A 72 3.47 -4.92 -10.10
CA ILE A 72 4.26 -5.36 -11.25
C ILE A 72 3.72 -4.74 -12.55
N LEU A 73 2.41 -4.76 -12.76
CA LEU A 73 1.77 -4.17 -13.94
C LEU A 73 2.03 -2.66 -14.02
N LEU A 74 1.89 -1.93 -12.91
CA LEU A 74 2.16 -0.50 -12.86
C LEU A 74 3.64 -0.18 -13.18
N LEU A 75 4.59 -0.98 -12.68
CA LEU A 75 6.01 -0.80 -12.99
C LEU A 75 6.29 -1.02 -14.48
N ARG A 76 5.71 -2.06 -15.09
CA ARG A 76 5.82 -2.31 -16.54
C ARG A 76 5.23 -1.16 -17.35
N GLN A 77 4.06 -0.65 -16.98
CA GLN A 77 3.46 0.52 -17.64
C GLN A 77 4.36 1.76 -17.54
N LYS A 78 4.96 2.01 -16.38
CA LYS A 78 5.89 3.14 -16.17
C LYS A 78 7.15 3.01 -17.02
N GLN A 79 7.70 1.80 -17.16
CA GLN A 79 8.85 1.54 -18.02
C GLN A 79 8.50 1.72 -19.50
N ASN A 80 7.35 1.19 -19.93
CA ASN A 80 6.86 1.33 -21.31
C ASN A 80 6.62 2.80 -21.67
N LYS A 81 6.08 3.62 -20.76
CA LYS A 81 5.92 5.06 -20.99
C LYS A 81 7.25 5.76 -21.24
N LYS A 82 8.30 5.43 -20.49
CA LYS A 82 9.66 5.98 -20.70
C LYS A 82 10.23 5.53 -22.05
N ALA A 83 10.05 4.27 -22.42
CA ALA A 83 10.50 3.74 -23.70
C ALA A 83 9.80 4.42 -24.88
N ASN A 84 8.49 4.63 -24.80
CA ASN A 84 7.71 5.32 -25.84
C ASN A 84 8.13 6.78 -26.02
N VAL A 85 8.38 7.50 -24.92
CA VAL A 85 8.91 8.88 -24.98
C VAL A 85 10.29 8.90 -25.64
N LYS A 86 11.18 7.97 -25.28
CA LYS A 86 12.50 7.87 -25.89
C LYS A 86 12.43 7.57 -27.39
N ALA A 87 11.53 6.67 -27.79
CA ALA A 87 11.29 6.35 -29.19
C ALA A 87 10.72 7.54 -29.99
N ALA A 88 9.75 8.27 -29.43
CA ALA A 88 9.18 9.46 -30.04
C ALA A 88 10.24 10.57 -30.23
N VAL A 89 11.09 10.81 -29.22
CA VAL A 89 12.20 11.78 -29.31
C VAL A 89 13.23 11.34 -30.35
N ALA A 90 13.60 10.06 -30.37
CA ALA A 90 14.54 9.53 -31.36
C ALA A 90 14.00 9.67 -32.80
N TYR A 91 12.70 9.42 -32.99
CA TYR A 91 12.04 9.59 -34.28
C TYR A 91 11.98 11.06 -34.72
N ALA A 92 11.60 11.97 -33.81
CA ALA A 92 11.60 13.41 -34.08
C ALA A 92 13.01 13.89 -34.48
N ASN A 93 14.04 13.50 -33.72
CA ASN A 93 15.43 13.83 -34.03
C ASN A 93 15.88 13.26 -35.38
N ARG A 94 15.43 12.05 -35.75
CA ARG A 94 15.71 11.45 -37.06
C ARG A 94 15.03 12.22 -38.19
N MET A 95 13.82 12.73 -37.98
CA MET A 95 13.11 13.56 -38.95
C MET A 95 13.75 14.95 -39.10
N HIS A 96 14.21 15.56 -38.01
CA HIS A 96 14.94 16.84 -38.06
C HIS A 96 16.29 16.72 -38.76
N ARG A 97 16.99 15.58 -38.67
CA ARG A 97 18.20 15.33 -39.46
C ARG A 97 17.93 15.19 -40.97
N LYS A 98 16.69 14.90 -41.36
CA LYS A 98 16.26 14.81 -42.77
C LYS A 98 15.61 16.09 -43.29
N SER A 99 15.27 17.06 -42.43
CA SER A 99 14.88 18.39 -42.90
C SER A 99 16.12 19.09 -43.42
N ALA A 100 16.25 19.15 -44.75
CA ALA A 100 17.33 19.72 -45.50
C ALA A 100 17.40 21.26 -45.39
N VAL A 101 17.48 21.79 -44.17
CA VAL A 101 17.86 23.18 -43.96
C VAL A 101 19.38 23.19 -44.02
N GLN A 102 19.94 23.72 -45.12
CA GLN A 102 21.38 23.90 -45.23
C GLN A 102 21.87 24.74 -44.04
N ALA A 103 23.07 24.45 -43.53
CA ALA A 103 23.59 25.11 -42.33
C ALA A 103 23.57 26.65 -42.45
N GLU A 104 23.75 27.17 -43.67
CA GLU A 104 23.64 28.59 -44.00
C GLU A 104 22.22 29.15 -43.77
N ASP A 105 21.19 28.43 -44.21
CA ASP A 105 19.79 28.85 -44.02
C ASP A 105 19.36 28.76 -42.56
N ALA A 106 19.92 27.80 -41.80
CA ALA A 106 19.70 27.72 -40.36
C ALA A 106 20.24 28.96 -39.64
N THR A 107 21.40 29.49 -40.06
CA THR A 107 21.95 30.74 -39.48
C THR A 107 21.12 31.96 -39.87
N LYS A 108 20.68 32.07 -41.12
CA LYS A 108 19.79 33.15 -41.59
C LYS A 108 18.45 33.13 -40.87
N MET A 109 17.86 31.95 -40.67
CA MET A 109 16.64 31.78 -39.89
C MET A 109 16.83 32.15 -38.42
N ARG A 110 17.95 31.75 -37.79
CA ARG A 110 18.26 32.11 -36.40
C ARG A 110 18.43 33.63 -36.25
N GLN A 111 19.10 34.28 -37.20
CA GLN A 111 19.24 35.74 -37.23
C GLN A 111 17.88 36.44 -37.46
N ALA A 112 17.07 35.97 -38.41
CA ALA A 112 15.73 36.50 -38.64
C ALA A 112 14.81 36.34 -37.41
N ALA A 113 14.81 35.16 -36.78
CA ALA A 113 14.07 34.91 -35.55
C ALA A 113 14.55 35.81 -34.41
N SER A 114 15.86 35.99 -34.25
CA SER A 114 16.41 36.89 -33.23
C SER A 114 16.01 38.36 -33.46
N ARG A 115 15.88 38.79 -34.72
CA ARG A 115 15.41 40.14 -35.08
C ARG A 115 13.93 40.32 -34.77
N VAL A 116 13.09 39.31 -34.98
CA VAL A 116 11.64 39.37 -34.71
C VAL A 116 11.34 39.23 -33.21
N LEU A 117 12.11 38.42 -32.49
CA LEU A 117 11.89 38.14 -31.06
C LEU A 117 12.61 39.12 -30.13
N ARG A 118 13.50 39.99 -30.65
CA ARG A 118 14.17 40.99 -29.82
C ARG A 118 13.13 41.97 -29.25
N PRO A 119 13.06 42.17 -27.93
CA PRO A 119 12.14 43.12 -27.31
C PRO A 119 12.34 44.57 -27.77
N SER A 120 13.54 44.89 -28.26
CA SER A 120 13.94 46.22 -28.73
C SER A 120 13.69 46.48 -30.22
N SER A 121 13.26 45.48 -31.02
CA SER A 121 12.95 45.71 -32.43
C SER A 121 11.48 46.14 -32.59
N SER A 122 11.28 47.40 -32.98
CA SER A 122 9.94 47.97 -33.20
C SER A 122 9.13 47.18 -34.24
N VAL A 123 9.81 46.59 -35.23
CA VAL A 123 9.21 45.85 -36.34
C VAL A 123 8.68 44.47 -35.91
N GLY A 124 9.39 43.75 -35.02
CA GLY A 124 9.00 42.41 -34.57
C GLY A 124 7.84 42.42 -33.56
N SER A 125 7.86 43.40 -32.64
CA SER A 125 6.85 43.52 -31.58
C SER A 125 5.47 43.94 -32.10
N ALA A 126 5.41 44.80 -33.13
CA ALA A 126 4.16 45.25 -33.73
C ALA A 126 3.44 44.10 -34.47
N GLY A 127 4.18 43.35 -35.30
CA GLY A 127 3.62 42.19 -36.00
C GLY A 127 3.18 41.06 -35.06
N LEU A 128 3.93 40.83 -33.97
CA LEU A 128 3.57 39.83 -32.96
C LEU A 128 2.30 40.24 -32.19
N LYS A 129 2.15 41.52 -31.83
CA LYS A 129 0.94 42.05 -31.20
C LYS A 129 -0.28 41.91 -32.10
N GLN A 130 -0.16 42.27 -33.37
CA GLN A 130 -1.26 42.15 -34.35
C GLN A 130 -1.66 40.68 -34.59
N ARG A 131 -0.70 39.75 -34.55
CA ARG A 131 -0.97 38.31 -34.67
C ARG A 131 -1.64 37.74 -33.41
N ARG A 132 -1.23 38.18 -32.21
CA ARG A 132 -1.92 37.83 -30.95
C ARG A 132 -3.38 38.31 -30.96
N GLN A 133 -3.63 39.54 -31.41
CA GLN A 133 -4.98 40.08 -31.52
C GLN A 133 -5.87 39.24 -32.46
N ARG A 134 -5.35 38.82 -33.62
CA ARG A 134 -6.08 37.91 -34.54
C ARG A 134 -6.34 36.53 -33.93
N ALA A 135 -5.39 35.97 -33.18
CA ALA A 135 -5.55 34.68 -32.50
C ALA A 135 -6.57 34.75 -31.35
N GLU A 136 -6.66 35.86 -30.63
CA GLU A 136 -7.67 36.07 -29.59
C GLU A 136 -9.07 36.25 -30.17
N GLN A 137 -9.20 36.95 -31.30
CA GLN A 137 -10.48 37.09 -32.00
C GLN A 137 -11.05 35.73 -32.46
N THR A 138 -10.19 34.85 -32.98
CA THR A 138 -10.61 33.50 -33.42
C THR A 138 -10.93 32.56 -32.25
N LYS A 139 -10.28 32.72 -31.09
CA LYS A 139 -10.62 31.97 -29.87
C LYS A 139 -11.99 32.32 -29.30
N LYS A 140 -12.40 33.60 -29.38
CA LYS A 140 -13.73 34.05 -28.93
C LYS A 140 -14.88 33.46 -29.78
N GLN A 141 -14.64 33.20 -31.06
CA GLN A 141 -15.65 32.60 -31.94
C GLN A 141 -15.79 31.07 -31.80
N ARG A 142 -14.81 30.38 -31.22
CA ARG A 142 -14.79 28.91 -31.09
C ARG A 142 -15.11 28.39 -29.68
N GLN A 143 -15.61 29.22 -28.77
CA GLN A 143 -16.12 28.69 -27.50
C GLN A 143 -17.42 27.91 -27.75
N PRO A 144 -17.47 26.59 -27.47
CA PRO A 144 -18.74 25.89 -27.45
C PRO A 144 -19.52 26.39 -26.24
N LYS A 145 -20.73 26.93 -26.48
CA LYS A 145 -21.73 27.08 -25.41
C LYS A 145 -21.93 25.68 -24.81
N GLN A 146 -21.44 25.45 -23.59
CA GLN A 146 -21.78 24.24 -22.84
C GLN A 146 -23.29 24.21 -22.65
N GLY A 147 -23.96 23.42 -23.48
CA GLY A 147 -25.40 23.22 -23.45
C GLY A 147 -25.79 22.29 -22.31
N GLY A 148 -26.63 22.82 -21.43
CA GLY A 148 -27.79 22.16 -20.84
C GLY A 148 -27.58 20.81 -20.16
N LYS A 149 -27.61 20.83 -18.82
CA LYS A 149 -28.09 19.69 -18.02
C LYS A 149 -29.46 19.26 -18.55
N ARG A 150 -29.60 18.00 -18.96
CA ARG A 150 -30.91 17.37 -19.20
C ARG A 150 -31.29 16.60 -17.94
N HIS A 151 -32.42 16.99 -17.35
CA HIS A 151 -33.21 16.18 -16.43
C HIS A 151 -34.05 15.19 -17.23
#